data_AF-A0A0F8Y2B8-F1
#
_entry.id   AF-A0A0F8Y2B8-F1
#
_cell.length_a   1.000
_cell.length_b   1.000
_cell.length_c   1.000
_cell.angle_alpha   90.00
_cell.angle_beta   90.00
_cell.angle_gamma   90.00
#
_symmetry.space_group_name_H-M   'P 1'
#
loop_
_entity.id
_entity.type
_entity.pdbx_description
1 polymer ?
#
loop_
_entity_poly.entity_id
_entity_poly.type
_entity_poly.pdbx_seq_one_letter_code
_entity_poly.pdbx_strand_id
1 'polypeptide(L)'
;VEAVTQLAREQDAQALVVGLALTLSGALGPQAQRAQALADALAGRLDIPVHTWDERLTSAEARHRLPRPARRASARKRRPKGDLDAMAAAILLQAYLDSQRGPASE
;
A
#
# COMPACT_ATOMS: atom_id res chain seq x y z
N VAL A 1 2.27 -15.64 -2.11
CA VAL A 1 3.68 -15.19 -2.01
C VAL A 1 4.39 -15.37 -3.35
N GLU A 2 4.37 -16.56 -3.95
CA GLU A 2 5.15 -16.89 -5.16
C GLU A 2 4.93 -15.96 -6.37
N ALA A 3 3.68 -15.69 -6.77
CA ALA A 3 3.40 -14.77 -7.87
C ALA A 3 3.97 -13.35 -7.63
N VAL A 4 3.95 -12.86 -6.39
CA VAL A 4 4.51 -11.55 -6.02
C VAL A 4 6.02 -11.59 -6.06
N THR A 5 6.65 -12.66 -5.56
CA THR A 5 8.10 -12.87 -5.61
C THR A 5 8.60 -12.90 -7.05
N GLN A 6 7.89 -13.60 -7.95
CA GLN A 6 8.24 -13.66 -9.36
C GLN A 6 8.13 -12.28 -10.01
N LEU A 7 7.02 -11.58 -9.81
CA LEU A 7 6.83 -10.24 -10.36
C LEU A 7 7.87 -9.24 -9.85
N ALA A 8 8.23 -9.30 -8.56
CA ALA A 8 9.26 -8.45 -7.99
C ALA A 8 10.62 -8.64 -8.68
N ARG A 9 10.98 -9.87 -9.03
CA ARG A 9 12.21 -10.19 -9.77
C ARG A 9 12.14 -9.75 -11.23
N GLU A 10 11.02 -10.02 -11.91
CA GLU A 10 10.81 -9.62 -13.30
C GLU A 10 10.87 -8.11 -13.50
N GLN A 11 10.39 -7.35 -12.51
CA GLN A 11 10.36 -5.89 -12.54
C GLN A 11 11.61 -5.24 -11.92
N ASP A 12 12.60 -6.04 -11.49
CA ASP A 12 13.79 -5.57 -10.76
C ASP A 12 13.45 -4.62 -9.61
N ALA A 13 12.39 -4.97 -8.87
CA ALA A 13 11.89 -4.14 -7.78
C ALA A 13 12.95 -4.01 -6.68
N GLN A 14 13.22 -2.79 -6.25
CA GLN A 14 14.24 -2.52 -5.21
C GLN A 14 13.67 -2.60 -3.79
N ALA A 15 12.35 -2.54 -3.64
CA ALA A 15 11.65 -2.66 -2.37
C ALA A 15 10.19 -3.07 -2.61
N LEU A 16 9.57 -3.68 -1.59
CA LEU A 16 8.13 -3.92 -1.55
C LEU A 16 7.48 -3.13 -0.41
N VAL A 17 6.23 -2.73 -0.62
CA VAL A 17 5.40 -2.07 0.39
C VAL A 17 4.09 -2.84 0.54
N VAL A 18 3.78 -3.24 1.77
CA VAL A 18 2.56 -3.98 2.13
C VAL A 18 1.70 -3.11 3.05
N GLY A 19 0.44 -2.89 2.67
CA GLY A 19 -0.50 -2.13 3.49
C GLY A 19 -0.98 -2.90 4.72
N LEU A 20 -1.05 -2.20 5.85
CA LEU A 20 -1.66 -2.67 7.08
C LEU A 20 -2.93 -1.87 7.37
N ALA A 21 -4.08 -2.52 7.25
CA ALA A 21 -5.37 -1.98 7.65
C ALA A 21 -5.53 -2.05 9.19
N LEU A 22 -4.80 -1.17 9.90
CA LEU A 22 -4.89 -1.07 11.35
C LEU A 22 -6.27 -0.59 11.80
N THR A 23 -6.69 -1.03 12.98
CA THR A 23 -7.92 -0.54 13.60
C THR A 23 -7.79 0.95 13.98
N LEU A 24 -8.91 1.61 14.29
CA LEU A 24 -8.91 3.02 14.71
C LEU A 24 -8.04 3.26 15.95
N SER A 25 -7.92 2.28 16.86
CA SER A 25 -7.04 2.35 18.03
C SER A 25 -5.57 2.03 17.73
N GLY A 26 -5.22 1.69 16.48
CA GLY A 26 -3.86 1.29 16.08
C GLY A 26 -3.55 -0.18 16.30
N ALA A 27 -4.49 -0.96 16.84
CA ALA A 27 -4.30 -2.40 17.02
C ALA A 27 -4.36 -3.14 15.67
N LEU A 28 -3.56 -4.21 15.56
CA LEU A 28 -3.57 -5.15 14.43
C LEU A 28 -4.85 -6.00 14.49
N GLY A 29 -5.83 -5.67 13.65
CA GLY A 29 -6.99 -6.53 13.42
C GLY A 29 -6.61 -7.81 12.66
N PRO A 30 -7.53 -8.80 12.56
CA PRO A 30 -7.26 -10.07 11.87
C PRO A 30 -6.77 -9.91 10.43
N GLN A 31 -7.23 -8.87 9.72
CA GLN A 31 -6.77 -8.58 8.36
C GLN A 31 -5.34 -8.04 8.33
N ALA A 32 -5.00 -7.12 9.23
CA ALA A 32 -3.65 -6.57 9.33
C ALA A 32 -2.65 -7.65 9.76
N GLN A 33 -3.04 -8.59 10.62
CA GLN A 33 -2.21 -9.74 10.98
C GLN A 33 -1.90 -10.63 9.78
N ARG A 34 -2.89 -10.88 8.91
CA ARG A 34 -2.66 -11.63 7.66
C ARG A 34 -1.74 -10.87 6.70
N ALA A 35 -1.91 -9.55 6.59
CA ALA A 35 -1.04 -8.71 5.78
C ALA A 35 0.40 -8.69 6.32
N GLN A 36 0.57 -8.65 7.65
CA GLN A 36 1.87 -8.77 8.28
C GLN A 36 2.52 -10.13 7.98
N ALA A 37 1.78 -11.23 8.18
CA ALA A 37 2.30 -12.57 7.87
C ALA A 37 2.67 -12.72 6.38
N LEU A 38 1.95 -12.07 5.48
CA LEU A 38 2.30 -12.01 4.06
C LEU A 38 3.60 -11.23 3.83
N ALA A 39 3.78 -10.08 4.47
CA ALA A 39 5.01 -9.30 4.40
C ALA A 39 6.22 -10.10 4.91
N ASP A 40 6.07 -10.78 6.05
CA ASP A 40 7.12 -11.62 6.63
C ASP A 40 7.48 -12.78 5.70
N ALA A 41 6.48 -13.42 5.10
CA ALA A 41 6.70 -14.50 4.14
C ALA A 41 7.36 -14.02 2.84
N LEU A 42 7.11 -12.78 2.41
CA LEU A 42 7.78 -12.16 1.26
C LEU A 42 9.23 -11.82 1.59
N ALA A 43 9.49 -11.25 2.78
CA ALA A 43 10.82 -10.92 3.26
C ALA A 43 11.72 -12.16 3.36
N GLY A 44 11.16 -13.32 3.73
CA GLY A 44 11.91 -14.59 3.75
C GLY A 44 12.25 -15.17 2.37
N ARG A 45 11.72 -14.63 1.27
CA ARG A 45 11.92 -15.14 -0.10
C ARG A 45 12.61 -14.16 -1.05
N LEU A 46 12.79 -12.93 -0.62
CA LEU A 46 13.27 -11.82 -1.44
C LEU A 46 14.45 -11.16 -0.74
N ASP A 47 15.48 -10.84 -1.51
CA ASP A 47 16.68 -10.16 -1.01
C ASP A 47 16.53 -8.61 -1.00
N ILE A 48 15.29 -8.13 -1.09
CA ILE A 48 14.94 -6.71 -1.10
C ILE A 48 14.13 -6.35 0.14
N PRO A 49 14.24 -5.11 0.63
CA PRO A 49 13.47 -4.67 1.80
C PRO A 49 11.97 -4.77 1.55
N VAL A 50 11.25 -5.34 2.51
CA VAL A 50 9.78 -5.38 2.55
C VAL A 50 9.31 -4.48 3.68
N HIS A 51 8.66 -3.38 3.32
CA HIS A 51 8.13 -2.40 4.25
C HIS A 51 6.64 -2.64 4.50
N THR A 52 6.20 -2.40 5.73
CA THR A 52 4.77 -2.34 6.06
C THR A 52 4.33 -0.90 6.26
N TRP A 53 3.20 -0.51 5.69
CA TRP A 53 2.69 0.85 5.77
C TRP A 53 1.29 0.89 6.39
N ASP A 54 1.11 1.69 7.45
CA ASP A 54 -0.20 1.92 8.05
C ASP A 54 -1.04 2.80 7.11
N GLU A 55 -2.14 2.25 6.60
CA GLU A 55 -3.04 2.94 5.67
C GLU A 55 -3.64 4.22 6.27
N ARG A 56 -3.68 4.34 7.61
CA ARG A 56 -4.15 5.53 8.33
C ARG A 56 -3.17 6.69 8.26
N LEU A 57 -1.88 6.44 8.00
CA LEU A 57 -0.85 7.48 7.86
C LEU A 57 -0.94 8.26 6.54
N THR A 58 -2.02 8.08 5.78
CA THR A 58 -2.44 9.04 4.77
C THR A 58 -2.79 10.39 5.45
N SER A 59 -1.75 11.17 5.72
CA SER A 59 -1.83 12.45 6.42
C SER A 59 -2.80 13.40 5.72
N ALA A 60 -3.32 14.37 6.47
CA ALA A 60 -4.17 15.42 5.91
C ALA A 60 -3.47 16.18 4.77
N GLU A 61 -2.13 16.31 4.80
CA GLU A 61 -1.32 16.92 3.73
C GLU A 61 -1.18 16.02 2.50
N ALA A 62 -1.04 14.69 2.68
CA ALA A 62 -1.06 13.73 1.57
C ALA A 62 -2.41 13.73 0.83
N ARG A 63 -3.52 13.96 1.54
CA ARG A 63 -4.86 14.13 0.94
C ARG A 63 -5.01 15.38 0.06
N HIS A 64 -4.16 16.40 0.27
CA HIS A 64 -4.14 17.61 -0.56
C HIS A 64 -3.27 17.46 -1.82
N ARG A 65 -2.25 16.59 -1.80
CA ARG A 65 -1.36 16.33 -2.95
C ARG A 65 -1.81 15.14 -3.81
N LEU A 66 -2.58 14.21 -3.25
CA LEU A 66 -3.29 13.22 -4.06
C LEU A 66 -4.31 13.94 -4.95
N PRO A 67 -4.40 13.65 -6.26
CA PRO A 67 -5.60 13.99 -7.00
C PRO A 67 -6.78 13.40 -6.23
N ARG A 68 -7.71 14.27 -5.82
CA ARG A 68 -8.87 13.95 -4.98
C ARG A 68 -9.31 12.51 -5.26
N PRO A 69 -9.38 11.60 -4.25
CA PRO A 69 -10.12 10.37 -4.48
C PRO A 69 -11.50 10.82 -4.93
N ALA A 70 -11.98 10.25 -6.04
CA ALA A 70 -13.30 10.52 -6.57
C ALA A 70 -14.35 10.13 -5.52
N ARG A 71 -14.56 11.00 -4.52
CA ARG A 71 -15.70 10.99 -3.65
C ARG A 71 -16.86 11.41 -4.52
N ARG A 72 -17.50 10.40 -5.11
CA ARG A 72 -18.96 10.28 -5.15
C ARG A 72 -19.29 8.83 -5.51
N ALA A 73 -19.84 8.15 -4.52
CA ALA A 73 -20.77 7.07 -4.72
C ALA A 73 -21.79 7.52 -5.78
N SER A 74 -21.73 6.96 -6.99
CA SER A 74 -22.81 6.89 -7.98
C SER A 74 -22.32 6.17 -9.24
N ALA A 75 -21.83 4.95 -9.09
CA ALA A 75 -21.81 3.99 -10.18
C ALA A 75 -21.56 2.59 -9.60
N ARG A 76 -22.65 1.94 -9.18
CA ARG A 76 -22.75 0.47 -9.00
C ARG A 76 -22.53 -0.29 -10.32
N LYS A 77 -21.74 0.25 -11.25
CA LYS A 77 -21.50 -0.31 -12.58
C LYS A 77 -20.22 -1.12 -12.54
N ARG A 78 -20.33 -2.33 -11.98
CA ARG A 78 -19.52 -3.54 -12.25
C ARG A 78 -18.05 -3.30 -12.66
N ARG A 79 -17.29 -2.42 -11.99
CA ARG A 79 -15.84 -2.44 -12.15
C ARG A 79 -15.34 -3.77 -11.58
N PRO A 80 -14.50 -4.52 -12.33
CA PRO A 80 -13.87 -5.72 -11.80
C PRO A 80 -13.18 -5.38 -10.48
N LYS A 81 -13.33 -6.24 -9.46
CA LYS A 81 -12.71 -6.01 -8.14
C LYS A 81 -11.21 -5.73 -8.25
N GLY A 82 -10.53 -6.36 -9.20
CA GLY A 82 -9.09 -6.18 -9.45
C GLY A 82 -8.69 -4.73 -9.80
N ASP A 83 -9.53 -3.96 -10.50
CA ASP A 83 -9.21 -2.57 -10.84
C ASP A 83 -9.22 -1.67 -9.60
N LEU A 84 -10.12 -1.95 -8.66
CA LEU A 84 -10.21 -1.21 -7.40
C LEU A 84 -9.03 -1.53 -6.49
N ASP A 85 -8.63 -2.81 -6.44
CA ASP A 85 -7.50 -3.26 -5.62
C ASP A 85 -6.18 -2.69 -6.15
N ALA A 86 -5.97 -2.67 -7.48
CA ALA A 86 -4.79 -2.07 -8.10
C ALA A 86 -4.70 -0.56 -7.85
N MET A 87 -5.82 0.16 -7.93
CA MET A 87 -5.88 1.59 -7.62
C MET A 87 -5.52 1.87 -6.15
N ALA A 88 -6.04 1.05 -5.22
CA ALA A 88 -5.73 1.19 -3.80
C ALA A 88 -4.24 0.95 -3.52
N ALA A 89 -3.65 -0.07 -4.14
CA ALA A 89 -2.21 -0.35 -4.04
C ALA A 89 -1.35 0.81 -4.57
N ALA A 90 -1.71 1.41 -5.70
CA ALA A 90 -1.00 2.55 -6.27
C ALA A 90 -1.05 3.78 -5.35
N ILE A 91 -2.22 4.07 -4.76
CA ILE A 91 -2.40 5.17 -3.78
C ILE A 91 -1.53 4.95 -2.55
N LEU A 92 -1.49 3.72 -2.04
CA LEU A 92 -0.68 3.36 -0.89
C LEU A 92 0.81 3.55 -1.16
N LEU A 93 1.28 3.07 -2.31
CA LEU A 93 2.67 3.23 -2.72
C LEU A 93 3.05 4.70 -2.86
N GLN A 94 2.19 5.53 -3.48
CA GLN A 94 2.43 6.96 -3.59
C GLN A 94 2.56 7.62 -2.21
N ALA A 95 1.66 7.30 -1.28
CA ALA A 95 1.70 7.84 0.07
C ALA A 95 2.99 7.46 0.82
N TYR A 96 3.44 6.20 0.66
CA TYR A 96 4.73 5.75 1.20
C TYR A 96 5.89 6.57 0.61
N LEU A 97 5.97 6.69 -0.71
CA LEU A 97 7.04 7.43 -1.39
C LEU A 97 7.06 8.92 -1.00
N ASP A 98 5.89 9.53 -0.85
CA ASP A 98 5.77 10.93 -0.43
C ASP A 98 6.29 11.14 1.01
N SER A 99 6.06 10.17 1.91
CA SER A 99 6.58 10.25 3.28
C SER A 99 8.11 10.17 3.35
N GLN A 100 8.74 9.49 2.38
CA GLN A 100 10.19 9.34 2.30
C GLN A 100 10.90 10.56 1.72
N ARG A 101 10.18 11.45 1.01
CA ARG A 101 10.77 12.61 0.33
C ARG A 101 11.17 13.76 1.25
N GLY A 102 10.81 13.72 2.54
CA GLY A 102 11.02 14.83 3.47
C GLY A 102 10.30 16.12 3.05
N PRO A 103 10.25 17.16 3.90
CA PRO A 103 9.90 18.49 3.40
C PRO A 103 10.95 18.85 2.35
N ALA A 104 10.50 19.20 1.13
CA ALA A 104 11.38 19.71 0.10
C ALA A 104 12.21 20.83 0.74
N SER A 105 13.51 20.61 0.87
CA SER A 105 14.43 21.68 1.24
C SER A 105 14.41 22.64 0.06
N GLU A 106 13.79 23.81 0.27
CA GLU A 106 13.84 24.96 -0.63
C GLU A 106 15.28 25.46 -0.82
#